data_AF-A0A812MTD9-F1
#
_entry.id   AF-A0A812MTD9-F1
#
_cell.length_a   1.000
_cell.length_b   1.000
_cell.length_c   1.000
_cell.angle_alpha   90.00
_cell.angle_beta   90.00
_cell.angle_gamma   90.00
#
_symmetry.space_group_name_H-M   'P 1'
#
loop_
_entity.id
_entity.type
_entity.pdbx_description
1 polymer ?
#
loop_
_entity_poly.entity_id
_entity_poly.type
_entity_poly.pdbx_seq_one_letter_code
_entity_poly.pdbx_strand_id
1 'polypeptide(L)'
;EQPRPSGALPEASPVEHSPGTDRAPSRTDSAATAGPRKLQLSSSQRRLLVLARLLLHRHTARLVLLDEPFAGMEQNEVTPLHSMLKIQLKHAALMTVTHRLLPVIHFFSRILVFHEGRCSE
;
A
#
# COMPACT_ATOMS: atom_id res chain seq x y z
N GLU A 1 57.85 -9.42 40.55
CA GLU A 1 57.55 -10.25 39.36
C GLU A 1 56.20 -9.86 38.77
N GLN A 2 56.16 -9.53 37.47
CA GLN A 2 54.95 -9.46 36.61
C GLN A 2 54.67 -10.87 36.01
N PRO A 3 53.61 -11.14 35.20
CA PRO A 3 52.52 -10.30 34.61
C PRO A 3 51.07 -10.89 34.81
N ARG A 4 49.94 -10.17 34.78
CA ARG A 4 49.08 -9.57 33.69
C ARG A 4 48.54 -10.57 32.61
N PRO A 5 47.44 -10.27 31.87
CA PRO A 5 46.05 -9.93 32.25
C PRO A 5 44.99 -10.54 31.26
N SER A 6 43.67 -10.31 31.41
CA SER A 6 42.66 -10.19 30.31
C SER A 6 41.26 -10.08 30.94
N GLY A 7 40.32 -9.20 30.60
CA GLY A 7 40.13 -8.26 29.48
C GLY A 7 38.64 -7.88 29.52
N ALA A 8 38.33 -6.60 29.37
CA ALA A 8 37.10 -5.94 29.84
C ALA A 8 35.91 -5.94 28.84
N LEU A 9 34.78 -5.48 29.39
CA LEU A 9 33.40 -5.25 28.93
C LEU A 9 33.15 -4.63 27.52
N PRO A 10 31.90 -4.67 27.02
CA PRO A 10 31.53 -4.32 25.65
C PRO A 10 31.17 -2.83 25.49
N GLU A 11 31.39 -2.28 24.30
CA GLU A 11 30.86 -0.98 23.87
C GLU A 11 30.15 -1.07 22.51
N ALA A 12 29.20 -0.15 22.33
CA ALA A 12 28.18 -0.09 21.30
C ALA A 12 28.67 0.35 19.90
N SER A 13 27.80 0.12 18.91
CA SER A 13 27.90 0.39 17.47
C SER A 13 28.37 1.82 17.09
N PRO A 14 28.95 2.00 15.90
CA PRO A 14 28.17 2.61 14.82
C PRO A 14 28.47 2.08 13.39
N VAL A 15 27.55 2.42 12.50
CA VAL A 15 27.44 2.17 11.05
C VAL A 15 28.60 2.80 10.26
N GLU A 16 29.16 2.13 9.23
CA GLU A 16 29.45 2.73 7.91
C GLU A 16 29.90 1.73 6.81
N HIS A 17 29.80 2.23 5.58
CA HIS A 17 29.68 1.56 4.28
C HIS A 17 30.95 0.89 3.73
N SER A 18 30.76 -0.03 2.77
CA SER A 18 31.78 -0.49 1.83
C SER A 18 31.19 -0.84 0.45
N PRO A 19 32.01 -0.82 -0.63
CA PRO A 19 31.69 -0.12 -1.88
C PRO A 19 31.57 -1.03 -3.12
N GLY A 20 31.15 -0.42 -4.26
CA GLY A 20 31.34 -0.95 -5.61
C GLY A 20 30.13 -1.74 -6.16
N THR A 21 29.51 -1.37 -7.27
CA THR A 21 30.12 -1.00 -8.55
C THR A 21 29.16 -0.14 -9.36
N ASP A 22 29.53 1.11 -9.59
CA ASP A 22 28.91 2.00 -10.57
C ASP A 22 29.40 1.58 -11.96
N ARG A 23 28.56 0.85 -12.71
CA ARG A 23 28.84 0.51 -14.11
C ARG A 23 27.95 1.38 -14.99
N ALA A 24 28.51 2.51 -15.42
CA ALA A 24 27.91 3.40 -16.40
C ALA A 24 27.52 2.63 -17.68
N PRO A 25 26.32 2.86 -18.24
CA PRO A 25 25.94 2.23 -19.50
C PRO A 25 26.73 2.86 -20.64
N SER A 26 27.55 2.04 -21.29
CA SER A 26 28.21 2.36 -22.56
C SER A 26 27.18 2.79 -23.59
N ARG A 27 27.36 4.01 -24.09
CA ARG A 27 26.65 4.57 -25.25
C ARG A 27 26.71 3.59 -26.41
N THR A 28 25.55 3.07 -26.77
CA THR A 28 25.29 2.51 -28.10
C THR A 28 24.08 3.23 -28.65
N ASP A 29 24.31 3.92 -29.76
CA ASP A 29 23.30 4.59 -30.54
C ASP A 29 22.35 3.54 -31.11
N SER A 30 21.14 3.48 -30.57
CA SER A 30 20.02 2.82 -31.22
C SER A 30 18.81 3.71 -31.07
N ALA A 31 18.31 4.18 -32.20
CA ALA A 31 17.08 4.96 -32.32
C ALA A 31 15.90 4.09 -31.84
N ALA A 32 15.69 4.06 -30.53
CA ALA A 32 14.53 3.44 -29.93
C ALA A 32 13.35 4.38 -30.14
N THR A 33 12.47 4.03 -31.08
CA THR A 33 11.10 4.53 -31.15
C THR A 33 10.52 4.50 -29.73
N ALA A 34 10.43 5.68 -29.11
CA ALA A 34 9.92 5.84 -27.77
C ALA A 34 8.41 5.60 -27.79
N GLY A 35 8.01 4.32 -27.77
CA GLY A 35 6.67 3.94 -27.36
C GLY A 35 6.37 4.50 -25.97
N PRO A 36 5.09 4.69 -25.61
CA PRO A 36 4.73 5.32 -24.34
C PRO A 36 5.43 4.62 -23.18
N ARG A 37 6.22 5.38 -22.41
CA ARG A 37 6.91 4.86 -21.22
C ARG A 37 5.86 4.30 -20.27
N LYS A 38 5.89 2.99 -20.06
CA LYS A 38 5.02 2.31 -19.09
C LYS A 38 5.43 2.78 -17.69
N LEU A 39 4.57 3.56 -17.02
CA LEU A 39 4.82 3.91 -15.62
C LEU A 39 4.89 2.63 -14.78
N GLN A 40 6.00 2.45 -14.08
CA GLN A 40 6.17 1.36 -13.12
C GLN A 40 5.52 1.79 -11.80
N LEU A 41 4.32 1.27 -11.54
CA LEU A 41 3.58 1.51 -10.30
C LEU A 41 3.62 0.28 -9.40
N SER A 42 3.80 0.49 -8.09
CA SER A 42 3.59 -0.54 -7.07
C SER A 42 2.12 -1.00 -7.06
N SER A 43 1.85 -2.15 -6.43
CA SER A 43 0.49 -2.66 -6.27
C SER A 43 -0.43 -1.64 -5.58
N SER A 44 0.05 -1.02 -4.50
CA SER A 44 -0.67 0.02 -3.76
C SER A 44 -0.91 1.27 -4.61
N GLN A 45 0.08 1.71 -5.40
CA GLN A 45 -0.09 2.85 -6.31
C GLN A 45 -1.14 2.57 -7.41
N ARG A 46 -1.19 1.34 -7.96
CA ARG A 46 -2.22 0.96 -8.93
C ARG A 46 -3.62 1.01 -8.32
N ARG A 47 -3.78 0.56 -7.07
CA ARG A 47 -5.06 0.62 -6.34
C ARG A 47 -5.49 2.07 -6.10
N LEU A 48 -4.57 2.93 -5.66
CA LEU A 48 -4.83 4.36 -5.52
C LEU A 48 -5.29 4.99 -6.83
N LEU A 49 -4.68 4.62 -7.96
CA LEU A 49 -5.09 5.11 -9.27
C LEU A 49 -6.53 4.67 -9.64
N VAL A 50 -6.89 3.41 -9.34
CA VAL A 50 -8.25 2.90 -9.55
C VAL A 50 -9.27 3.64 -8.68
N LEU A 51 -8.95 3.86 -7.39
CA LEU A 51 -9.79 4.63 -6.48
C LEU A 51 -9.93 6.08 -6.93
N ALA A 52 -8.84 6.71 -7.38
CA ALA A 52 -8.88 8.07 -7.94
C ALA A 52 -9.79 8.15 -9.18
N ARG A 53 -9.69 7.17 -10.09
CA ARG A 53 -10.58 7.08 -11.26
C ARG A 53 -12.04 6.93 -10.86
N LEU A 54 -12.34 6.14 -9.84
CA LEU A 54 -13.68 6.01 -9.30
C LEU A 54 -14.22 7.35 -8.78
N LEU A 55 -13.41 8.09 -8.03
CA LEU A 55 -13.79 9.40 -7.49
C LEU A 55 -14.09 10.43 -8.59
N LEU A 56 -13.42 10.36 -9.74
CA LEU A 56 -13.71 11.25 -10.88
C LEU A 56 -15.10 11.00 -11.49
N HIS A 57 -15.59 9.75 -11.43
CA HIS A 57 -16.89 9.35 -12.00
C HIS A 57 -18.00 9.26 -10.95
N ARG A 58 -17.74 9.72 -9.72
CA ARG A 58 -18.63 9.48 -8.57
C ARG A 58 -20.06 10.01 -8.75
N HIS A 59 -20.26 11.09 -9.50
CA HIS A 59 -21.55 11.79 -9.58
C HIS A 59 -22.68 10.97 -10.20
N THR A 60 -22.37 9.93 -10.98
CA THR A 60 -23.38 9.06 -11.60
C THR A 60 -23.62 7.77 -10.82
N ALA A 61 -22.78 7.46 -9.84
CA ALA A 61 -22.86 6.22 -9.07
C ALA A 61 -23.80 6.38 -7.86
N ARG A 62 -24.78 5.47 -7.74
CA ARG A 62 -25.64 5.33 -6.55
C ARG A 62 -25.18 4.22 -5.61
N LEU A 63 -24.37 3.30 -6.13
CA LEU A 63 -23.75 2.18 -5.42
C LEU A 63 -22.30 2.06 -5.89
N VAL A 64 -21.39 1.92 -4.93
CA VAL A 64 -19.97 1.66 -5.15
C VAL A 64 -19.60 0.36 -4.45
N LEU A 65 -19.15 -0.62 -5.23
CA LEU A 65 -18.60 -1.88 -4.72
C LEU A 65 -17.07 -1.83 -4.82
N LEU A 66 -16.40 -2.05 -3.69
CA LEU A 66 -14.96 -2.17 -3.62
C LEU A 66 -14.58 -3.59 -3.21
N ASP A 67 -13.97 -4.33 -4.13
CA ASP A 67 -13.43 -5.66 -3.83
C ASP A 67 -11.98 -5.53 -3.38
N GLU A 68 -11.73 -5.85 -2.11
CA GLU A 68 -10.41 -5.77 -1.45
C GLU A 68 -9.64 -4.48 -1.77
N PRO A 69 -10.18 -3.27 -1.62
CA PRO A 69 -9.56 -2.04 -2.13
C PRO A 69 -8.19 -1.74 -1.51
N PHE A 70 -7.96 -2.18 -0.27
CA PHE A 70 -6.80 -1.82 0.56
C PHE A 70 -5.76 -2.92 0.75
N ALA A 71 -5.86 -4.04 0.03
CA ALA A 71 -4.87 -5.10 0.11
C ALA A 71 -3.45 -4.62 -0.23
N GLY A 72 -2.49 -5.03 0.58
CA GLY A 72 -1.09 -4.61 0.49
C GLY A 72 -0.80 -3.21 1.04
N MET A 73 -1.78 -2.54 1.68
CA MET A 73 -1.57 -1.28 2.38
C MET A 73 -1.49 -1.50 3.90
N GLU A 74 -0.72 -0.63 4.54
CA GLU A 74 -0.58 -0.58 6.00
C GLU A 74 -1.72 0.19 6.65
N GLN A 75 -2.00 -0.09 7.92
CA GLN A 75 -3.17 0.45 8.61
C GLN A 75 -3.21 1.99 8.68
N ASN A 76 -2.04 2.61 8.80
CA ASN A 76 -1.86 4.07 8.78
C ASN A 76 -2.18 4.69 7.41
N GLU A 77 -2.07 3.94 6.31
CA GLU A 77 -2.44 4.37 4.96
C GLU A 77 -3.95 4.17 4.70
N VAL A 78 -4.53 3.10 5.25
CA VAL A 78 -5.93 2.73 5.01
C VAL A 78 -6.91 3.69 5.68
N THR A 79 -6.65 4.06 6.94
CA THR A 79 -7.53 4.95 7.73
C THR A 79 -7.86 6.28 7.03
N PRO A 80 -6.88 7.07 6.55
CA PRO A 80 -7.18 8.33 5.86
C PRO A 80 -7.89 8.10 4.52
N LEU A 81 -7.52 7.06 3.78
CA LEU A 81 -8.17 6.72 2.50
C LEU A 81 -9.65 6.37 2.69
N HIS A 82 -9.97 5.55 3.70
CA HIS A 82 -11.34 5.20 4.01
C HIS A 82 -12.15 6.45 4.40
N SER A 83 -11.56 7.31 5.23
CA SER A 83 -12.21 8.55 5.67
C SER A 83 -12.52 9.46 4.47
N MET A 84 -11.58 9.60 3.53
CA MET A 84 -11.78 10.32 2.28
C MET A 84 -12.91 9.70 1.45
N LEU A 85 -12.91 8.37 1.25
CA LEU A 85 -13.95 7.68 0.49
C LEU A 85 -15.35 7.91 1.10
N LYS A 86 -15.47 7.82 2.43
CA LYS A 86 -16.72 8.07 3.15
C LYS A 86 -17.27 9.48 2.89
N ILE A 87 -16.40 10.49 2.85
CA ILE A 87 -16.80 11.88 2.58
C ILE A 87 -17.18 12.07 1.11
N GLN A 88 -16.34 11.59 0.18
CA GLN A 88 -16.52 11.82 -1.25
C GLN A 88 -17.69 11.01 -1.84
N LEU A 89 -18.02 9.86 -1.25
CA LEU A 89 -19.07 8.96 -1.71
C LEU A 89 -20.33 9.06 -0.85
N LYS A 90 -20.52 10.15 -0.08
CA LYS A 90 -21.69 10.32 0.80
C LYS A 90 -23.05 10.23 0.10
N HIS A 91 -23.09 10.46 -1.21
CA HIS A 91 -24.30 10.38 -2.04
C HIS A 91 -24.58 8.96 -2.58
N ALA A 92 -23.66 8.01 -2.37
CA ALA A 92 -23.74 6.64 -2.84
C ALA A 92 -23.66 5.66 -1.66
N ALA A 93 -24.27 4.48 -1.82
CA ALA A 93 -24.00 3.36 -0.92
C ALA A 93 -22.59 2.82 -1.20
N LEU A 94 -21.77 2.68 -0.16
CA LEU A 94 -20.43 2.10 -0.24
C LEU A 94 -20.45 0.69 0.36
N MET A 95 -20.17 -0.33 -0.46
CA MET A 95 -20.03 -1.73 -0.05
C MET A 95 -18.59 -2.18 -0.30
N THR A 96 -17.94 -2.71 0.72
CA THR A 96 -16.57 -3.21 0.62
C THR A 96 -16.54 -4.68 0.97
N VAL A 97 -15.92 -5.49 0.11
CA VAL A 97 -15.59 -6.89 0.40
C VAL A 97 -14.17 -6.91 0.94
N THR A 98 -13.98 -7.44 2.14
CA THR A 98 -12.63 -7.67 2.67
C THR A 98 -12.55 -8.86 3.61
N HIS A 99 -11.43 -9.57 3.57
CA HIS A 99 -11.03 -10.55 4.59
C HIS A 99 -10.24 -9.92 5.75
N ARG A 100 -9.89 -8.63 5.70
CA ARG A 100 -9.15 -7.90 6.75
C ARG A 100 -10.06 -6.89 7.46
N LEU A 101 -10.88 -7.37 8.39
CA LEU A 101 -11.89 -6.54 9.06
C LEU A 101 -11.34 -5.64 10.17
N LEU A 102 -10.48 -6.17 11.06
CA LEU A 102 -9.98 -5.48 12.27
C LEU A 102 -9.51 -4.03 12.04
N PRO A 103 -8.75 -3.72 10.99
CA PRO A 103 -8.22 -2.38 10.81
C PRO A 103 -9.29 -1.37 10.37
N VAL A 104 -10.41 -1.82 9.80
CA VAL A 104 -11.41 -0.95 9.17
C VAL A 104 -12.83 -1.08 9.74
N ILE A 105 -13.02 -1.96 10.72
CA ILE A 105 -14.34 -2.32 11.25
C ILE A 105 -15.15 -1.11 11.71
N HIS A 106 -14.50 -0.13 12.36
CA HIS A 106 -15.15 1.06 12.90
C HIS A 106 -15.69 2.03 11.85
N PHE A 107 -15.31 1.87 10.58
CA PHE A 107 -15.77 2.76 9.52
C PHE A 107 -17.08 2.32 8.87
N PHE A 108 -17.47 1.06 9.04
CA PHE A 108 -18.67 0.48 8.44
C PHE A 108 -19.88 0.65 9.37
N SER A 109 -21.04 0.92 8.77
CA SER A 109 -22.31 0.99 9.50
C SER A 109 -22.97 -0.38 9.68
N ARG A 110 -22.68 -1.32 8.78
CA ARG A 110 -23.22 -2.68 8.75
C ARG A 110 -22.12 -3.61 8.28
N ILE A 111 -22.10 -4.83 8.80
CA ILE A 111 -21.12 -5.85 8.45
C ILE A 111 -21.91 -7.10 8.06
N LEU A 112 -21.55 -7.71 6.93
CA LEU A 112 -22.12 -8.98 6.50
C LEU A 112 -21.00 -10.02 6.56
N VAL A 113 -21.22 -11.08 7.34
CA VAL A 113 -20.30 -12.21 7.45
C VAL A 113 -20.75 -13.31 6.49
N PHE A 114 -19.83 -13.70 5.61
CA PHE A 114 -20.04 -14.82 4.69
C PHE A 114 -19.31 -16.05 5.22
N HIS A 115 -20.04 -17.15 5.38
CA HIS A 115 -19.50 -18.44 5.81
C HIS A 115 -20.24 -19.58 5.09
N GLU A 116 -19.48 -20.45 4.42
CA GLU A 116 -20.02 -21.62 3.68
C GLU A 116 -21.20 -21.29 2.73
N GLY A 117 -21.08 -20.18 2.00
CA GLY A 117 -22.12 -19.73 1.06
C GLY A 117 -23.36 -19.13 1.72
N ARG A 118 -23.38 -19.01 3.05
CA ARG A 118 -24.42 -18.31 3.81
C ARG A 118 -23.94 -16.91 4.19
N CYS A 119 -24.87 -15.97 4.24
CA CYS A 119 -24.63 -14.60 4.65
C CYS A 119 -25.48 -14.29 5.88
N SER A 120 -24.84 -13.76 6.91
CA SER A 120 -25.48 -13.26 8.13
C SER A 120 -25.00 -11.85 8.43
N GLU A 121 -25.88 -11.02 8.98
CA GLU A 121 -25.54 -9.69 9.48
C GLU A 121 -25.14 -9.73 10.96
#